data_AF-C1FVZ8-F1
#
_entry.id   AF-C1FVZ8-F1
#
_cell.length_a   1.000
_cell.length_b   1.000
_cell.length_c   1.000
_cell.angle_alpha   90.00
_cell.angle_beta   90.00
_cell.angle_gamma   90.00
#
_symmetry.space_group_name_H-M   'P 1'
#
loop_
_entity.id
_entity.type
_entity.pdbx_description
1 polymer ?
#
loop_
_entity_poly.entity_id
_entity_poly.type
_entity_poly.pdbx_seq_one_letter_code
_entity_poly.pdbx_strand_id
1 'polypeptide(L)'
;MATIGEQLLQPESGWIRYDDTDKNISYIGNEWKTDYDSHYSNTVGDKICFNFVGSKIRILVFTNNSHSKDVKIKINNIVYSYVEYIYPITPASLVLVFEKEMPSFKEYSAEIYIERKTDNQYGWFGLDSIDIDENGKLKPYNPNLSSIITWSPNDKTTNYTLSNNNLTASLSKTPPYEYHGIKATKFITNGKFYAEFLVNDMPNVCTLGLATYEASLSGYTSISQFPSNIKTSVINATENTFIGMAFDLDNHVINFYINGVLDINSTIILEKKVYTVIMINNNGENKGGTITANFGATPFNIVNSNKSTWNKLVDVGYKPYDIYNANWEWRVSKYFLKQNNNYYSINNNYIDLGKINNDEELNNLIDEYGYNDLSILTKELNTKKVPTKLENDYYKSFDINLNDIKDSISLIEENDKKYIEYGCGNYKISDEIKKFNNGKFEVLMKE
;
A
#
# COMPACT_ATOMS: atom_id res chain seq x y z
N MET A 1 16.74 20.33 14.92
CA MET A 1 16.96 18.98 14.38
C MET A 1 18.24 18.46 14.98
N ALA A 2 18.09 17.59 15.97
CA ALA A 2 19.18 16.78 16.47
C ALA A 2 19.73 15.90 15.33
N THR A 3 21.02 15.64 15.40
CA THR A 3 21.73 14.77 14.45
C THR A 3 22.08 13.44 15.12
N ILE A 4 22.36 12.41 14.32
CA ILE A 4 22.76 11.10 14.84
C ILE A 4 24.01 11.26 15.73
N GLY A 5 23.95 10.73 16.94
CA GLY A 5 24.98 10.81 17.98
C GLY A 5 24.74 11.89 19.03
N GLU A 6 23.74 12.77 18.85
CA GLU A 6 23.39 13.79 19.83
C GLU A 6 22.31 13.31 20.81
N GLN A 7 22.38 13.83 22.03
CA GLN A 7 21.33 13.62 23.02
C GLN A 7 20.10 14.45 22.67
N LEU A 8 18.94 13.79 22.60
CA LEU A 8 17.65 14.42 22.29
C LEU A 8 16.70 14.22 23.47
N LEU A 9 16.75 15.15 24.42
CA LEU A 9 16.03 15.04 25.69
C LEU A 9 14.50 15.09 25.58
N GLN A 10 13.97 15.69 24.50
CA GLN A 10 12.54 15.79 24.23
C GLN A 10 12.31 15.57 22.72
N PRO A 11 11.17 14.98 22.31
CA PRO A 11 10.84 14.86 20.90
C PRO A 11 10.72 16.25 20.25
N GLU A 12 11.17 16.36 19.01
CA GLU A 12 11.04 17.60 18.24
C GLU A 12 9.60 17.77 17.71
N SER A 13 9.25 18.97 17.26
CA SER A 13 7.95 19.22 16.63
C SER A 13 7.67 18.22 15.49
N GLY A 14 6.46 17.67 15.43
CA GLY A 14 6.11 16.63 14.45
C GLY A 14 6.45 15.20 14.89
N TRP A 15 6.90 14.99 16.14
CA TRP A 15 7.26 13.69 16.69
C TRP A 15 6.56 13.43 18.03
N ILE A 16 6.27 12.16 18.32
CA ILE A 16 5.86 11.67 19.64
C ILE A 16 6.84 10.60 20.11
N ARG A 17 7.18 10.62 21.41
CA ARG A 17 8.12 9.69 22.04
C ARG A 17 7.38 8.60 22.82
N TYR A 18 7.78 7.35 22.60
CA TYR A 18 7.41 6.19 23.40
C TYR A 18 8.63 5.71 24.17
N ASP A 19 8.46 5.55 25.47
CA ASP A 19 9.44 5.01 26.40
C ASP A 19 9.66 3.50 26.15
N ASP A 20 10.85 2.99 26.45
CA ASP A 20 11.19 1.57 26.29
C ASP A 20 10.32 0.63 27.17
N THR A 21 9.64 1.17 28.18
CA THR A 21 8.64 0.44 28.99
C THR A 21 7.24 0.36 28.36
N ASP A 22 7.00 0.93 27.17
CA ASP A 22 5.69 0.86 26.52
C ASP A 22 5.26 -0.61 26.28
N LYS A 23 4.03 -0.93 26.69
CA LYS A 23 3.47 -2.29 26.62
C LYS A 23 3.42 -2.92 25.23
N ASN A 24 3.58 -2.12 24.17
CA ASN A 24 3.60 -2.60 22.79
C ASN A 24 4.99 -3.08 22.35
N ILE A 25 6.03 -2.80 23.14
CA ILE A 25 7.40 -3.26 22.93
C ILE A 25 7.55 -4.63 23.57
N SER A 26 8.05 -5.58 22.78
CA SER A 26 8.28 -6.96 23.20
C SER A 26 9.77 -7.26 23.19
N TYR A 27 10.30 -7.67 24.34
CA TYR A 27 11.67 -8.13 24.49
C TYR A 27 11.68 -9.66 24.39
N ILE A 28 12.18 -10.18 23.27
CA ILE A 28 12.28 -11.61 22.99
C ILE A 28 13.68 -12.08 23.36
N GLY A 29 13.78 -13.11 24.20
CA GLY A 29 15.05 -13.55 24.78
C GLY A 29 14.90 -13.82 26.27
N ASN A 30 15.98 -14.34 26.89
CA ASN A 30 15.94 -14.76 28.30
C ASN A 30 16.86 -13.92 29.21
N GLU A 31 17.70 -13.05 28.66
CA GLU A 31 18.76 -12.34 29.42
C GLU A 31 18.67 -10.82 29.32
N TRP A 32 17.46 -10.28 29.15
CA TRP A 32 17.23 -8.84 29.17
C TRP A 32 17.51 -8.25 30.55
N LYS A 33 18.29 -7.16 30.56
CA LYS A 33 18.63 -6.40 31.76
C LYS A 33 17.97 -5.03 31.69
N THR A 34 17.68 -4.48 32.86
CA THR A 34 17.17 -3.11 33.02
C THR A 34 18.14 -2.36 33.94
N ASP A 35 18.75 -1.29 33.42
CA ASP A 35 19.62 -0.36 34.15
C ASP A 35 19.60 0.99 33.42
N TYR A 36 19.84 2.09 34.13
CA TYR A 36 19.81 3.46 33.58
C TYR A 36 18.55 3.80 32.77
N ASP A 37 17.38 3.31 33.20
CA ASP A 37 16.11 3.48 32.49
C ASP A 37 16.18 3.01 31.02
N SER A 38 16.92 1.92 30.77
CA SER A 38 17.02 1.28 29.46
C SER A 38 17.02 -0.24 29.58
N HIS A 39 16.38 -0.91 28.61
CA HIS A 39 16.44 -2.36 28.43
C HIS A 39 17.55 -2.74 27.44
N TYR A 40 18.46 -3.62 27.86
CA TYR A 40 19.60 -4.03 27.03
C TYR A 40 19.92 -5.53 27.15
N SER A 41 20.52 -6.06 26.09
CA SER A 41 21.04 -7.43 25.99
C SER A 41 22.36 -7.42 25.22
N ASN A 42 23.18 -8.44 25.40
CA ASN A 42 24.34 -8.72 24.54
C ASN A 42 24.28 -10.13 23.95
N THR A 43 23.14 -10.80 24.04
CA THR A 43 22.98 -12.18 23.59
C THR A 43 22.52 -12.20 22.13
N VAL A 44 23.30 -12.87 21.28
CA VAL A 44 22.94 -13.06 19.87
C VAL A 44 21.68 -13.92 19.81
N GLY A 45 20.64 -13.41 19.15
CA GLY A 45 19.32 -14.04 19.06
C GLY A 45 18.25 -13.34 19.88
N ASP A 46 18.62 -12.54 20.90
CA ASP A 46 17.69 -11.65 21.59
C ASP A 46 17.25 -10.52 20.65
N LYS A 47 16.00 -10.06 20.81
CA LYS A 47 15.39 -9.03 19.95
C LYS A 47 14.47 -8.08 20.71
N ILE A 48 14.46 -6.83 20.27
CA ILE A 48 13.42 -5.84 20.62
C ILE A 48 12.46 -5.78 19.44
N CYS A 49 11.19 -6.03 19.70
CA CYS A 49 10.19 -6.21 18.67
C CYS A 49 8.97 -5.32 18.93
N PHE A 50 8.56 -4.56 17.93
CA PHE A 50 7.38 -3.70 17.99
C PHE A 50 6.83 -3.44 16.58
N ASN A 51 5.60 -2.95 16.51
CA ASN A 51 5.08 -2.34 15.28
C ASN A 51 4.87 -0.84 15.49
N PHE A 52 4.95 -0.06 14.42
CA PHE A 52 4.57 1.35 14.45
C PHE A 52 3.74 1.72 13.24
N VAL A 53 2.77 2.62 13.45
CA VAL A 53 2.03 3.30 12.39
C VAL A 53 2.63 4.68 12.22
N GLY A 54 3.18 4.98 11.04
CA GLY A 54 3.83 6.25 10.76
C GLY A 54 4.46 6.31 9.38
N SER A 55 5.04 7.46 9.06
CA SER A 55 5.92 7.71 7.92
C SER A 55 7.39 7.90 8.32
N LYS A 56 7.74 7.94 9.61
CA LYS A 56 9.13 8.10 10.06
C LYS A 56 9.37 7.52 11.44
N ILE A 57 10.62 7.17 11.74
CA ILE A 57 11.02 6.57 13.02
C ILE A 57 12.42 7.04 13.44
N ARG A 58 12.61 7.21 14.75
CA ARG A 58 13.90 7.37 15.41
C ARG A 58 14.06 6.34 16.52
N ILE A 59 15.30 5.87 16.70
CA ILE A 59 15.69 5.04 17.84
C ILE A 59 16.67 5.82 18.69
N LEU A 60 16.34 5.90 19.98
CA LEU A 60 17.17 6.51 21.00
C LEU A 60 17.58 5.45 22.02
N VAL A 61 18.82 5.52 22.47
CA VAL A 61 19.42 4.52 23.36
C VAL A 61 20.33 5.19 24.39
N PHE A 62 20.67 4.44 25.43
CA PHE A 62 21.88 4.67 26.21
C PHE A 62 23.12 4.23 25.41
N THR A 63 24.08 5.14 25.21
CA THR A 63 25.35 4.82 24.51
C THR A 63 26.49 4.60 25.49
N ASN A 64 27.38 3.65 25.18
CA ASN A 64 28.51 3.31 26.05
C ASN A 64 29.65 2.65 25.23
N ASN A 65 30.89 2.70 25.71
CA ASN A 65 32.02 2.05 25.05
C ASN A 65 31.98 0.51 25.10
N SER A 66 31.04 -0.07 25.85
CA SER A 66 30.78 -1.51 25.90
C SER A 66 29.69 -1.99 24.93
N HIS A 67 29.00 -1.05 24.27
CA HIS A 67 27.91 -1.37 23.34
C HIS A 67 28.43 -1.79 21.96
N SER A 68 27.53 -2.36 21.16
CA SER A 68 27.81 -2.88 19.84
C SER A 68 28.08 -1.76 18.83
N LYS A 69 29.03 -2.03 17.93
CA LYS A 69 29.31 -1.21 16.75
C LYS A 69 28.46 -1.61 15.54
N ASP A 70 27.61 -2.64 15.69
CA ASP A 70 26.90 -3.28 14.59
C ASP A 70 25.54 -3.80 15.10
N VAL A 71 24.64 -2.87 15.45
CA VAL A 71 23.25 -3.20 15.80
C VAL A 71 22.40 -3.15 14.53
N LYS A 72 21.55 -4.16 14.34
CA LYS A 72 20.63 -4.24 13.21
C LYS A 72 19.26 -3.74 13.64
N ILE A 73 18.61 -2.99 12.74
CA ILE A 73 17.17 -2.77 12.77
C ILE A 73 16.59 -3.24 11.45
N LYS A 74 15.69 -4.21 11.53
CA LYS A 74 14.93 -4.73 10.39
C LYS A 74 13.55 -4.13 10.43
N ILE A 75 13.23 -3.29 9.45
CA ILE A 75 11.90 -2.71 9.27
C ILE A 75 11.24 -3.44 8.10
N ASN A 76 10.14 -4.13 8.37
CA ASN A 76 9.51 -5.11 7.48
C ASN A 76 10.53 -6.18 7.03
N ASN A 77 11.02 -6.11 5.80
CA ASN A 77 12.01 -7.04 5.23
C ASN A 77 13.34 -6.35 4.88
N ILE A 78 13.49 -5.07 5.22
CA ILE A 78 14.70 -4.29 4.91
C ILE A 78 15.53 -4.15 6.20
N VAL A 79 16.81 -4.51 6.11
CA VAL A 79 17.74 -4.45 7.24
C VAL A 79 18.63 -3.21 7.11
N TYR A 80 18.72 -2.44 8.20
CA TYR A 80 19.65 -1.34 8.36
C TYR A 80 20.61 -1.64 9.52
N SER A 81 21.60 -0.77 9.73
CA SER A 81 22.52 -0.89 10.84
C SER A 81 22.79 0.47 11.47
N TYR A 82 23.03 0.48 12.77
CA TYR A 82 23.44 1.65 13.53
C TYR A 82 24.44 1.27 14.63
N VAL A 83 24.97 2.28 15.32
CA VAL A 83 26.04 2.16 16.31
C VAL A 83 25.56 2.69 17.65
N GLU A 84 25.72 1.90 18.70
CA GLU A 84 25.50 2.34 20.09
C GLU A 84 26.82 2.56 20.85
N TYR A 85 27.92 2.01 20.32
CA TYR A 85 29.26 2.22 20.82
C TYR A 85 29.67 3.69 20.74
N ILE A 86 30.18 4.25 21.84
CA ILE A 86 30.76 5.59 21.86
C ILE A 86 32.11 5.62 22.59
N TYR A 87 33.13 6.24 21.99
CA TYR A 87 34.45 6.49 22.58
C TYR A 87 35.16 7.63 21.80
N PRO A 88 35.83 8.61 22.45
CA PRO A 88 36.14 8.73 23.89
C PRO A 88 35.06 9.43 24.73
N ILE A 89 33.84 9.59 24.19
CA ILE A 89 32.75 10.40 24.77
C ILE A 89 32.15 9.73 26.02
N THR A 90 31.59 10.54 26.92
CA THR A 90 30.86 10.10 28.11
C THR A 90 29.57 9.38 27.74
N PRO A 91 29.25 8.22 28.37
CA PRO A 91 27.97 7.56 28.21
C PRO A 91 26.79 8.51 28.46
N ALA A 92 25.74 8.40 27.65
CA ALA A 92 24.56 9.24 27.74
C ALA A 92 23.30 8.48 27.31
N SER A 93 22.19 8.70 28.03
CA SER A 93 20.83 8.28 27.69
C SER A 93 20.22 9.19 26.62
N LEU A 94 19.13 8.74 25.98
CA LEU A 94 18.39 9.46 24.94
C LEU A 94 19.26 9.96 23.78
N VAL A 95 20.25 9.17 23.38
CA VAL A 95 21.09 9.49 22.21
C VAL A 95 20.44 8.96 20.94
N LEU A 96 20.22 9.84 19.98
CA LEU A 96 19.66 9.48 18.67
C LEU A 96 20.68 8.67 17.88
N VAL A 97 20.44 7.37 17.68
CA VAL A 97 21.37 6.47 16.97
C VAL A 97 20.88 6.07 15.59
N PHE A 98 19.58 6.20 15.33
CA PHE A 98 18.98 5.85 14.05
C PHE A 98 17.80 6.77 13.75
N GLU A 99 17.69 7.22 12.51
CA GLU A 99 16.53 7.95 11.98
C GLU A 99 16.23 7.48 10.56
N LYS A 100 14.95 7.27 10.24
CA LYS A 100 14.54 6.80 8.92
C LYS A 100 13.14 7.27 8.52
N GLU A 101 13.07 7.89 7.35
CA GLU A 101 11.82 8.13 6.61
C GLU A 101 11.35 6.85 5.91
N MET A 102 10.04 6.61 5.96
CA MET A 102 9.33 5.49 5.34
C MET A 102 8.65 5.94 4.03
N PRO A 103 8.41 5.00 3.09
CA PRO A 103 7.76 5.34 1.82
C PRO A 103 6.32 5.85 1.92
N SER A 104 5.63 5.65 3.04
CA SER A 104 4.22 6.01 3.18
C SER A 104 3.79 5.94 4.64
N PHE A 105 2.76 6.68 5.05
CA PHE A 105 2.14 6.53 6.36
C PHE A 105 1.34 5.22 6.45
N LYS A 106 1.91 4.18 7.08
CA LYS A 106 1.24 2.88 7.30
C LYS A 106 1.84 2.13 8.50
N GLU A 107 1.36 0.92 8.76
CA GLU A 107 1.94 0.05 9.78
C GLU A 107 3.18 -0.70 9.27
N TYR A 108 4.25 -0.67 10.05
CA TYR A 108 5.52 -1.34 9.84
C TYR A 108 5.86 -2.23 11.03
N SER A 109 6.49 -3.39 10.80
CA SER A 109 7.08 -4.22 11.84
C SER A 109 8.57 -3.91 11.99
N ALA A 110 9.08 -3.84 13.22
CA ALA A 110 10.47 -3.58 13.52
C ALA A 110 11.06 -4.67 14.44
N GLU A 111 12.26 -5.13 14.11
CA GLU A 111 13.09 -6.01 14.94
C GLU A 111 14.46 -5.36 15.12
N ILE A 112 14.90 -5.14 16.36
CA ILE A 112 16.25 -4.68 16.70
C ILE A 112 17.03 -5.84 17.31
N TYR A 113 18.24 -6.10 16.80
CA TYR A 113 19.05 -7.25 17.22
C TYR A 113 20.53 -7.09 16.85
N ILE A 114 21.37 -7.98 17.36
CA ILE A 114 22.77 -8.16 16.91
C ILE A 114 22.93 -9.52 16.23
N GLU A 115 23.74 -9.58 15.17
CA GLU A 115 24.04 -10.84 14.46
C GLU A 115 25.28 -11.55 15.03
N ARG A 116 26.15 -10.80 15.69
CA ARG A 116 27.40 -11.24 16.27
C ARG A 116 27.84 -10.28 17.37
N LYS A 117 28.67 -10.76 18.28
CA LYS A 117 29.42 -9.88 19.19
C LYS A 117 30.57 -9.26 18.42
N THR A 118 30.67 -7.92 18.44
CA THR A 118 31.77 -7.21 17.78
C THR A 118 33.10 -7.34 18.53
N ASP A 119 33.05 -7.69 19.81
CA ASP A 119 34.20 -8.03 20.66
C ASP A 119 33.77 -9.07 21.71
N ASN A 120 34.70 -9.87 22.23
CA ASN A 120 34.43 -10.90 23.25
C ASN A 120 34.00 -10.30 24.61
N GLN A 121 34.27 -9.01 24.85
CA GLN A 121 33.84 -8.29 26.06
C GLN A 121 32.70 -7.29 25.79
N TYR A 122 32.43 -6.92 24.54
CA TYR A 122 31.59 -5.76 24.19
C TYR A 122 30.66 -6.08 23.01
N GLY A 123 29.39 -5.71 23.17
CA GLY A 123 28.32 -6.08 22.25
C GLY A 123 26.92 -5.87 22.80
N TRP A 124 26.77 -4.99 23.78
CA TRP A 124 25.46 -4.61 24.31
C TRP A 124 24.67 -3.82 23.27
N PHE A 125 23.38 -4.06 23.19
CA PHE A 125 22.43 -3.27 22.43
C PHE A 125 21.18 -3.08 23.27
N GLY A 126 20.44 -2.01 23.04
CA GLY A 126 19.27 -1.72 23.85
C GLY A 126 18.32 -0.73 23.23
N LEU A 127 17.39 -0.27 24.05
CA LEU A 127 16.43 0.76 23.72
C LEU A 127 16.19 1.61 24.96
N ASP A 128 16.06 2.91 24.72
CA ASP A 128 15.65 3.91 25.73
C ASP A 128 14.33 4.55 25.29
N SER A 129 14.23 4.96 24.02
CA SER A 129 12.96 5.42 23.48
C SER A 129 12.84 5.31 21.96
N ILE A 130 11.61 5.37 21.48
CA ILE A 130 11.25 5.39 20.06
C ILE A 130 10.51 6.69 19.78
N ASP A 131 10.98 7.51 18.83
CA ASP A 131 10.17 8.61 18.29
C ASP A 131 9.55 8.20 16.95
N ILE A 132 8.27 8.50 16.75
CA ILE A 132 7.55 8.35 15.47
C ILE A 132 6.76 9.62 15.16
N ASP A 133 6.06 9.68 14.03
CA ASP A 133 5.15 10.78 13.68
C ASP A 133 4.22 11.14 14.84
N GLU A 134 3.97 12.43 15.07
CA GLU A 134 3.07 12.91 16.13
C GLU A 134 1.66 12.30 16.07
N ASN A 135 1.16 12.03 14.85
CA ASN A 135 -0.13 11.39 14.60
C ASN A 135 -0.01 9.85 14.47
N GLY A 136 1.19 9.32 14.66
CA GLY A 136 1.52 7.91 14.61
C GLY A 136 1.15 7.15 15.88
N LYS A 137 1.33 5.83 15.85
CA LYS A 137 1.01 4.96 17.00
C LYS A 137 1.89 3.73 17.09
N LEU A 138 2.42 3.44 18.28
CA LEU A 138 3.08 2.17 18.59
C LEU A 138 2.04 1.05 18.77
N LYS A 139 2.33 -0.15 18.27
CA LYS A 139 1.43 -1.31 18.26
C LYS A 139 2.17 -2.60 18.67
N PRO A 140 1.46 -3.60 19.23
CA PRO A 140 2.06 -4.87 19.57
C PRO A 140 2.71 -5.51 18.34
N TYR A 141 3.85 -6.17 18.56
CA TYR A 141 4.60 -6.80 17.49
C TYR A 141 3.76 -7.81 16.69
N ASN A 142 3.66 -7.60 15.38
CA ASN A 142 3.04 -8.51 14.45
C ASN A 142 3.89 -8.62 13.17
N PRO A 143 4.76 -9.64 13.07
CA PRO A 143 5.64 -9.83 11.93
C PRO A 143 4.91 -10.26 10.65
N ASN A 144 3.66 -10.73 10.76
CA ASN A 144 2.89 -11.25 9.63
C ASN A 144 2.30 -10.14 8.73
N LEU A 145 2.58 -8.88 9.03
CA LEU A 145 2.25 -7.77 8.13
C LEU A 145 3.15 -7.77 6.89
N SER A 146 4.43 -8.09 7.05
CA SER A 146 5.46 -7.96 6.01
C SER A 146 5.78 -9.27 5.27
N SER A 147 5.14 -10.40 5.61
CA SER A 147 5.30 -11.63 4.83
C SER A 147 4.80 -11.38 3.41
N ILE A 148 5.67 -11.58 2.40
CA ILE A 148 5.25 -11.46 1.01
C ILE A 148 4.11 -12.45 0.75
N ILE A 149 3.02 -11.98 0.19
CA ILE A 149 1.90 -12.82 -0.20
C ILE A 149 2.34 -13.62 -1.43
N THR A 150 2.16 -14.94 -1.35
CA THR A 150 2.50 -15.90 -2.40
C THR A 150 1.40 -16.95 -2.48
N TRP A 151 1.53 -17.94 -3.36
CA TRP A 151 0.69 -19.13 -3.27
C TRP A 151 1.04 -19.96 -2.04
N SER A 152 0.03 -20.44 -1.32
CA SER A 152 0.24 -21.23 -0.11
C SER A 152 0.73 -22.65 -0.46
N PRO A 153 1.91 -23.07 0.04
CA PRO A 153 2.35 -24.46 -0.09
C PRO A 153 1.46 -25.44 0.69
N ASN A 154 0.73 -24.93 1.69
CA ASN A 154 -0.11 -25.70 2.60
C ASN A 154 -1.59 -25.73 2.16
N ASP A 155 -2.03 -24.73 1.39
CA ASP A 155 -3.42 -24.61 0.92
C ASP A 155 -3.50 -24.83 -0.60
N LYS A 156 -3.06 -26.00 -1.03
CA LYS A 156 -3.11 -26.44 -2.42
C LYS A 156 -3.36 -27.93 -2.51
N THR A 157 -3.86 -28.39 -3.64
CA THR A 157 -3.86 -29.82 -3.94
C THR A 157 -2.44 -30.34 -4.22
N THR A 158 -2.25 -31.65 -4.13
CA THR A 158 -0.96 -32.32 -4.36
C THR A 158 -0.43 -32.16 -5.79
N ASN A 159 -1.29 -31.88 -6.76
CA ASN A 159 -0.96 -31.79 -8.18
C ASN A 159 -0.31 -30.46 -8.58
N TYR A 160 -0.32 -29.47 -7.70
CA TYR A 160 0.39 -28.21 -7.91
C TYR A 160 1.85 -28.30 -7.48
N THR A 161 2.74 -27.88 -8.37
CA THR A 161 4.14 -27.57 -8.06
C THR A 161 4.31 -26.06 -8.00
N LEU A 162 5.05 -25.58 -7.00
CA LEU A 162 5.36 -24.17 -6.82
C LEU A 162 6.82 -23.89 -7.18
N SER A 163 7.04 -22.76 -7.84
CA SER A 163 8.38 -22.24 -8.17
C SER A 163 8.39 -20.71 -8.06
N ASN A 164 9.54 -20.09 -8.36
CA ASN A 164 9.70 -18.63 -8.29
C ASN A 164 9.27 -18.04 -6.94
N ASN A 165 9.83 -18.57 -5.85
CA ASN A 165 9.46 -18.22 -4.47
C ASN A 165 7.95 -18.34 -4.20
N ASN A 166 7.34 -19.41 -4.71
CA ASN A 166 5.89 -19.69 -4.60
C ASN A 166 4.97 -18.69 -5.32
N LEU A 167 5.48 -17.86 -6.23
CA LEU A 167 4.64 -16.99 -7.06
C LEU A 167 4.13 -17.70 -8.33
N THR A 168 4.83 -18.73 -8.79
CA THR A 168 4.43 -19.50 -9.97
C THR A 168 3.85 -20.85 -9.55
N ALA A 169 2.59 -21.09 -9.93
CA ALA A 169 1.88 -22.33 -9.69
C ALA A 169 1.71 -23.10 -11.01
N SER A 170 2.19 -24.34 -11.05
CA SER A 170 2.08 -25.24 -12.20
C SER A 170 1.28 -26.48 -11.85
N LEU A 171 0.20 -26.74 -12.58
CA LEU A 171 -0.53 -28.01 -12.54
C LEU A 171 0.10 -29.00 -13.54
N SER A 172 0.33 -30.24 -13.11
CA SER A 172 0.94 -31.29 -13.93
C SER A 172 0.17 -31.56 -15.23
N LYS A 173 0.89 -31.92 -16.30
CA LYS A 173 0.31 -32.35 -17.59
C LYS A 173 -0.34 -33.73 -17.53
N THR A 174 0.03 -34.56 -16.57
CA THR A 174 -0.65 -35.83 -16.32
C THR A 174 -2.04 -35.58 -15.73
N PRO A 175 -3.09 -36.21 -16.28
CA PRO A 175 -4.48 -35.98 -15.88
C PRO A 175 -4.68 -36.02 -14.38
N PRO A 176 -5.38 -34.98 -13.89
CA PRO A 176 -6.64 -35.23 -13.21
C PRO A 176 -7.83 -34.77 -14.06
N TYR A 177 -8.96 -35.47 -13.91
CA TYR A 177 -10.23 -35.17 -14.61
C TYR A 177 -11.10 -34.12 -13.88
N GLU A 178 -10.56 -33.55 -12.81
CA GLU A 178 -11.24 -32.64 -11.90
C GLU A 178 -10.47 -31.34 -11.72
N TYR A 179 -11.12 -30.35 -11.12
CA TYR A 179 -10.52 -29.10 -10.73
C TYR A 179 -9.59 -29.30 -9.56
N HIS A 180 -8.41 -28.70 -9.67
CA HIS A 180 -7.43 -28.59 -8.61
C HIS A 180 -7.25 -27.13 -8.27
N GLY A 181 -7.24 -26.83 -6.98
CA GLY A 181 -7.18 -25.48 -6.44
C GLY A 181 -5.91 -25.17 -5.69
N ILE A 182 -5.60 -23.88 -5.62
CA ILE A 182 -4.57 -23.30 -4.77
C ILE A 182 -4.97 -21.90 -4.30
N LYS A 183 -4.80 -21.62 -2.99
CA LYS A 183 -5.08 -20.31 -2.37
C LYS A 183 -3.80 -19.51 -2.13
N ALA A 184 -3.92 -18.19 -2.09
CA ALA A 184 -2.86 -17.31 -1.59
C ALA A 184 -2.59 -17.53 -0.09
N THR A 185 -1.43 -17.10 0.41
CA THR A 185 -1.02 -17.26 1.82
C THR A 185 -1.79 -16.36 2.80
N LYS A 186 -2.41 -15.29 2.33
CA LYS A 186 -3.09 -14.29 3.17
C LYS A 186 -4.53 -14.11 2.71
N PHE A 187 -5.43 -14.02 3.68
CA PHE A 187 -6.81 -13.62 3.40
C PHE A 187 -6.97 -12.11 3.57
N ILE A 188 -8.08 -11.62 3.05
CA ILE A 188 -8.60 -10.27 3.27
C ILE A 188 -10.05 -10.35 3.77
N THR A 189 -10.54 -9.25 4.33
CA THR A 189 -11.87 -9.19 4.98
C THR A 189 -12.79 -8.12 4.43
N ASN A 190 -12.24 -7.00 3.96
CA ASN A 190 -12.98 -5.84 3.47
C ASN A 190 -12.07 -4.97 2.61
N GLY A 191 -12.67 -4.06 1.86
CA GLY A 191 -11.95 -3.13 0.98
C GLY A 191 -11.80 -3.63 -0.46
N LYS A 192 -11.13 -2.77 -1.25
CA LYS A 192 -10.88 -2.96 -2.67
C LYS A 192 -9.42 -3.33 -2.91
N PHE A 193 -9.17 -4.40 -3.64
CA PHE A 193 -7.80 -4.79 -3.97
C PHE A 193 -7.64 -5.30 -5.40
N TYR A 194 -6.39 -5.31 -5.85
CA TYR A 194 -5.96 -5.75 -7.16
C TYR A 194 -4.80 -6.74 -7.06
N ALA A 195 -4.85 -7.79 -7.86
CA ALA A 195 -3.74 -8.70 -8.14
C ALA A 195 -3.68 -8.97 -9.64
N GLU A 196 -2.52 -9.39 -10.15
CA GLU A 196 -2.31 -9.68 -11.56
C GLU A 196 -1.72 -11.09 -11.73
N PHE A 197 -2.10 -11.77 -12.81
CA PHE A 197 -1.70 -13.14 -13.09
C PHE A 197 -1.21 -13.26 -14.52
N LEU A 198 0.06 -13.59 -14.70
CA LEU A 198 0.62 -13.94 -16.00
C LEU A 198 0.29 -15.39 -16.31
N VAL A 199 -0.40 -15.60 -17.43
CA VAL A 199 -0.63 -16.92 -17.99
C VAL A 199 0.63 -17.38 -18.71
N ASN A 200 1.37 -18.32 -18.13
CA ASN A 200 2.59 -18.87 -18.74
C ASN A 200 2.32 -20.06 -19.66
N ASP A 201 1.34 -20.90 -19.31
CA ASP A 201 0.89 -22.06 -20.11
C ASP A 201 -0.59 -22.27 -19.79
N MET A 202 -1.44 -22.36 -20.81
CA MET A 202 -2.89 -22.44 -20.61
C MET A 202 -3.35 -23.89 -20.40
N PRO A 203 -4.00 -24.19 -19.26
CA PRO A 203 -4.74 -25.44 -19.12
C PRO A 203 -6.01 -25.42 -19.96
N ASN A 204 -6.72 -26.54 -20.02
CA ASN A 204 -7.99 -26.62 -20.75
C ASN A 204 -9.04 -25.66 -20.18
N VAL A 205 -9.15 -25.60 -18.85
CA VAL A 205 -9.95 -24.60 -18.15
C VAL A 205 -9.17 -24.04 -16.98
N CYS A 206 -9.09 -22.71 -16.93
CA CYS A 206 -8.57 -21.96 -15.79
C CYS A 206 -9.66 -21.01 -15.29
N THR A 207 -9.83 -20.96 -13.96
CA THR A 207 -10.68 -19.97 -13.31
C THR A 207 -9.90 -19.30 -12.19
N LEU A 208 -10.07 -17.98 -12.06
CA LEU A 208 -9.56 -17.19 -10.96
C LEU A 208 -10.73 -16.62 -10.17
N GLY A 209 -10.49 -16.35 -8.90
CA GLY A 209 -11.46 -15.66 -8.08
C GLY A 209 -11.10 -15.73 -6.60
N LEU A 210 -12.12 -15.93 -5.77
CA LEU A 210 -12.01 -15.89 -4.32
C LEU A 210 -12.56 -17.17 -3.68
N ALA A 211 -11.89 -17.62 -2.62
CA ALA A 211 -12.31 -18.76 -1.81
C ALA A 211 -12.23 -18.43 -0.32
N THR A 212 -13.16 -18.95 0.47
CA THR A 212 -13.05 -18.88 1.94
C THR A 212 -12.02 -19.90 2.45
N TYR A 213 -11.70 -19.84 3.75
CA TYR A 213 -10.81 -20.81 4.39
C TYR A 213 -11.27 -22.27 4.21
N GLU A 214 -12.57 -22.55 4.41
CA GLU A 214 -13.20 -23.89 4.38
C GLU A 214 -13.43 -24.45 2.97
N ALA A 215 -13.00 -23.74 1.93
CA ALA A 215 -13.19 -24.17 0.54
C ALA A 215 -12.40 -25.45 0.24
N SER A 216 -13.09 -26.51 -0.20
CA SER A 216 -12.42 -27.70 -0.76
C SER A 216 -11.81 -27.35 -2.12
N LEU A 217 -10.53 -27.65 -2.29
CA LEU A 217 -9.74 -27.32 -3.48
C LEU A 217 -9.69 -28.44 -4.52
N SER A 218 -10.43 -29.53 -4.34
CA SER A 218 -10.48 -30.66 -5.29
C SER A 218 -11.85 -31.31 -5.34
N GLY A 219 -12.06 -32.23 -6.29
CA GLY A 219 -13.25 -33.08 -6.36
C GLY A 219 -14.35 -32.62 -7.33
N TYR A 220 -14.13 -31.57 -8.13
CA TYR A 220 -15.18 -31.03 -9.01
C TYR A 220 -14.86 -31.29 -10.47
N THR A 221 -15.83 -31.69 -11.27
CA THR A 221 -15.65 -31.89 -12.72
C THR A 221 -16.13 -30.69 -13.54
N SER A 222 -16.92 -29.78 -12.96
CA SER A 222 -17.41 -28.57 -13.61
C SER A 222 -17.46 -27.37 -12.65
N ILE A 223 -17.37 -26.15 -13.18
CA ILE A 223 -17.44 -24.91 -12.39
C ILE A 223 -18.79 -24.77 -11.66
N SER A 224 -19.87 -25.30 -12.23
CA SER A 224 -21.21 -25.30 -11.63
C SER A 224 -21.33 -26.14 -10.36
N GLN A 225 -20.37 -27.03 -10.10
CA GLN A 225 -20.30 -27.83 -8.87
C GLN A 225 -19.55 -27.11 -7.75
N PHE A 226 -18.93 -25.96 -8.02
CA PHE A 226 -18.22 -25.24 -6.97
C PHE A 226 -19.17 -24.82 -5.86
N PRO A 227 -18.83 -25.10 -4.60
CA PRO A 227 -19.62 -24.70 -3.45
C PRO A 227 -19.70 -23.17 -3.35
N SER A 228 -20.69 -22.67 -2.60
CA SER A 228 -20.90 -21.23 -2.40
C SER A 228 -19.69 -20.51 -1.81
N ASN A 229 -18.79 -21.24 -1.16
CA ASN A 229 -17.59 -20.71 -0.54
C ASN A 229 -16.38 -20.60 -1.49
N ILE A 230 -16.58 -20.88 -2.79
CA ILE A 230 -15.68 -20.59 -3.91
C ILE A 230 -16.46 -19.79 -4.95
N LYS A 231 -15.94 -18.63 -5.34
CA LYS A 231 -16.47 -17.80 -6.42
C LYS A 231 -15.37 -17.52 -7.42
N THR A 232 -15.49 -18.11 -8.62
CA THR A 232 -14.55 -17.90 -9.71
C THR A 232 -15.30 -17.64 -11.01
N SER A 233 -14.57 -17.11 -11.98
CA SER A 233 -15.06 -16.93 -13.35
C SER A 233 -14.10 -17.61 -14.33
N VAL A 234 -14.64 -18.15 -15.42
CA VAL A 234 -13.82 -18.61 -16.55
C VAL A 234 -13.22 -17.39 -17.22
N ILE A 235 -11.92 -17.45 -17.50
CA ILE A 235 -11.19 -16.34 -18.11
C ILE A 235 -10.78 -16.73 -19.52
N ASN A 236 -11.23 -15.95 -20.49
CA ASN A 236 -10.88 -16.13 -21.89
C ASN A 236 -9.50 -15.50 -22.18
N ALA A 237 -8.46 -16.18 -21.71
CA ALA A 237 -7.07 -15.76 -21.86
C ALA A 237 -6.28 -16.74 -22.75
N THR A 238 -5.21 -16.25 -23.37
CA THR A 238 -4.22 -17.07 -24.08
C THR A 238 -2.90 -17.04 -23.33
N GLU A 239 -1.96 -17.89 -23.76
CA GLU A 239 -0.58 -17.82 -23.29
C GLU A 239 -0.01 -16.40 -23.42
N ASN A 240 0.80 -15.98 -22.45
CA ASN A 240 1.45 -14.67 -22.35
C ASN A 240 0.50 -13.48 -22.17
N THR A 241 -0.70 -13.71 -21.65
CA THR A 241 -1.62 -12.64 -21.25
C THR A 241 -1.53 -12.34 -19.76
N PHE A 242 -1.72 -11.08 -19.40
CA PHE A 242 -1.87 -10.64 -18.01
C PHE A 242 -3.36 -10.53 -17.68
N ILE A 243 -3.76 -11.24 -16.63
CA ILE A 243 -5.10 -11.18 -16.09
C ILE A 243 -5.06 -10.34 -14.81
N GLY A 244 -5.60 -9.13 -14.87
CA GLY A 244 -5.87 -8.31 -13.71
C GLY A 244 -7.15 -8.76 -13.02
N MET A 245 -7.13 -8.84 -11.69
CA MET A 245 -8.30 -9.16 -10.88
C MET A 245 -8.48 -8.07 -9.83
N ALA A 246 -9.47 -7.21 -10.05
CA ALA A 246 -9.87 -6.16 -9.11
C ALA A 246 -11.13 -6.62 -8.38
N PHE A 247 -11.10 -6.74 -7.07
CA PHE A 247 -12.28 -7.14 -6.28
C PHE A 247 -12.56 -6.14 -5.17
N ASP A 248 -13.85 -5.84 -5.02
CA ASP A 248 -14.44 -4.95 -4.04
C ASP A 248 -15.33 -5.80 -3.14
N LEU A 249 -14.82 -6.08 -1.93
CA LEU A 249 -15.55 -6.89 -0.95
C LEU A 249 -16.70 -6.14 -0.30
N ASP A 250 -16.65 -4.80 -0.30
CA ASP A 250 -17.64 -3.95 0.35
C ASP A 250 -18.90 -3.86 -0.53
N ASN A 251 -18.71 -3.82 -1.85
CA ASN A 251 -19.80 -3.81 -2.84
C ASN A 251 -20.08 -5.17 -3.49
N HIS A 252 -19.37 -6.22 -3.07
CA HIS A 252 -19.57 -7.58 -3.58
C HIS A 252 -19.34 -7.69 -5.11
N VAL A 253 -18.27 -7.11 -5.64
CA VAL A 253 -17.95 -7.14 -7.08
C VAL A 253 -16.53 -7.64 -7.33
N ILE A 254 -16.36 -8.42 -8.42
CA ILE A 254 -15.07 -8.76 -9.00
C ILE A 254 -15.05 -8.35 -10.48
N ASN A 255 -13.97 -7.69 -10.88
CA ASN A 255 -13.69 -7.26 -12.24
C ASN A 255 -12.41 -7.95 -12.72
N PHE A 256 -12.47 -8.52 -13.92
CA PHE A 256 -11.32 -9.11 -14.59
C PHE A 256 -10.90 -8.23 -15.76
N TYR A 257 -9.59 -8.06 -15.89
CA TYR A 257 -8.96 -7.25 -16.93
C TYR A 257 -8.00 -8.13 -17.72
N ILE A 258 -8.12 -8.15 -19.05
CA ILE A 258 -7.16 -8.84 -19.92
C ILE A 258 -6.25 -7.79 -20.53
N ASN A 259 -4.96 -7.87 -20.21
CA ASN A 259 -3.95 -6.88 -20.58
C ASN A 259 -4.39 -5.44 -20.26
N GLY A 260 -5.04 -5.26 -19.10
CA GLY A 260 -5.52 -3.97 -18.62
C GLY A 260 -6.86 -3.48 -19.22
N VAL A 261 -7.52 -4.27 -20.07
CA VAL A 261 -8.86 -3.94 -20.59
C VAL A 261 -9.92 -4.75 -19.83
N LEU A 262 -10.95 -4.09 -19.32
CA LEU A 262 -12.05 -4.75 -18.62
C LEU A 262 -12.71 -5.79 -19.53
N ASP A 263 -12.80 -7.02 -19.06
CA ASP A 263 -13.36 -8.16 -19.79
C ASP A 263 -14.68 -8.61 -19.16
N ILE A 264 -14.64 -8.96 -17.87
CA ILE A 264 -15.80 -9.50 -17.14
C ILE A 264 -16.00 -8.73 -15.84
N ASN A 265 -17.25 -8.41 -15.53
CA ASN A 265 -17.70 -8.03 -14.20
C ASN A 265 -18.60 -9.14 -13.65
N SER A 266 -18.44 -9.47 -12.37
CA SER A 266 -19.29 -10.46 -11.69
C SER A 266 -19.57 -10.04 -10.25
N THR A 267 -20.77 -10.33 -9.76
CA THR A 267 -21.13 -10.14 -8.35
C THR A 267 -20.61 -11.31 -7.51
N ILE A 268 -19.97 -11.02 -6.38
CA ILE A 268 -19.40 -12.00 -5.45
C ILE A 268 -20.00 -11.86 -4.04
N ILE A 269 -20.86 -12.79 -3.67
CA ILE A 269 -21.40 -12.83 -2.29
C ILE A 269 -20.56 -13.84 -1.49
N LEU A 270 -19.63 -13.33 -0.67
CA LEU A 270 -18.82 -14.09 0.27
C LEU A 270 -18.73 -13.33 1.60
N GLU A 271 -19.38 -13.85 2.65
CA GLU A 271 -19.52 -13.17 3.96
C GLU A 271 -18.32 -13.38 4.91
N LYS A 272 -17.17 -13.87 4.41
CA LYS A 272 -16.05 -14.35 5.26
C LYS A 272 -14.70 -13.88 4.76
N LYS A 273 -13.65 -14.18 5.55
CA LYS A 273 -12.25 -14.07 5.14
C LYS A 273 -12.02 -14.82 3.83
N VAL A 274 -11.58 -14.12 2.80
CA VAL A 274 -11.36 -14.68 1.46
C VAL A 274 -9.91 -14.59 1.03
N TYR A 275 -9.50 -15.62 0.30
CA TYR A 275 -8.22 -15.75 -0.35
C TYR A 275 -8.42 -15.66 -1.85
N THR A 276 -7.49 -15.03 -2.55
CA THR A 276 -7.35 -15.28 -3.99
C THR A 276 -7.13 -16.77 -4.23
N VAL A 277 -7.84 -17.34 -5.20
CA VAL A 277 -7.75 -18.75 -5.58
C VAL A 277 -7.59 -18.89 -7.09
N ILE A 278 -6.80 -19.89 -7.50
CA ILE A 278 -6.85 -20.44 -8.86
C ILE A 278 -7.47 -21.83 -8.77
N MET A 279 -8.41 -22.14 -9.67
CA MET A 279 -8.87 -23.51 -9.93
C MET A 279 -8.58 -23.87 -11.39
N ILE A 280 -7.82 -24.93 -11.61
CA ILE A 280 -7.46 -25.43 -12.95
C ILE A 280 -8.01 -26.84 -13.16
N ASN A 281 -8.58 -27.11 -14.34
CA ASN A 281 -8.96 -28.44 -14.79
C ASN A 281 -8.41 -28.70 -16.20
N ASN A 282 -7.80 -29.88 -16.40
CA ASN A 282 -7.28 -30.30 -17.70
C ASN A 282 -8.32 -31.11 -18.52
N ASN A 283 -9.48 -31.42 -17.95
CA ASN A 283 -10.55 -32.30 -18.45
C ASN A 283 -10.02 -33.64 -18.99
N GLY A 284 -9.00 -34.20 -18.34
CA GLY A 284 -8.39 -35.44 -18.80
C GLY A 284 -7.48 -35.32 -20.03
N GLU A 285 -7.19 -34.11 -20.50
CA GLU A 285 -6.20 -33.89 -21.55
C GLU A 285 -4.78 -33.89 -20.97
N ASN A 286 -3.78 -34.24 -21.80
CA ASN A 286 -2.36 -34.17 -21.44
C ASN A 286 -1.84 -32.71 -21.48
N LYS A 287 -2.63 -31.78 -20.96
CA LYS A 287 -2.31 -30.35 -20.82
C LYS A 287 -2.08 -30.06 -19.36
N GLY A 288 -1.21 -29.11 -19.07
CA GLY A 288 -1.01 -28.55 -17.74
C GLY A 288 -1.39 -27.09 -17.77
N GLY A 289 -1.28 -26.40 -16.65
CA GLY A 289 -1.47 -24.96 -16.60
C GLY A 289 -0.42 -24.34 -15.70
N THR A 290 0.21 -23.27 -16.16
CA THR A 290 1.17 -22.52 -15.34
C THR A 290 0.77 -21.06 -15.29
N ILE A 291 0.66 -20.55 -14.07
CA ILE A 291 0.28 -19.15 -13.82
C ILE A 291 1.23 -18.57 -12.79
N THR A 292 1.75 -17.38 -13.10
CA THR A 292 2.57 -16.59 -12.18
C THR A 292 1.76 -15.45 -11.63
N ALA A 293 1.62 -15.40 -10.31
CA ALA A 293 0.94 -14.31 -9.62
C ALA A 293 1.89 -13.15 -9.34
N ASN A 294 1.36 -11.94 -9.47
CA ASN A 294 1.84 -10.75 -8.81
C ASN A 294 0.73 -10.27 -7.87
N PHE A 295 0.96 -10.43 -6.56
CA PHE A 295 0.04 -9.94 -5.54
C PHE A 295 0.26 -8.47 -5.18
N GLY A 296 1.30 -7.82 -5.70
CA GLY A 296 1.54 -6.40 -5.48
C GLY A 296 2.86 -6.02 -4.84
N ALA A 297 3.71 -6.99 -4.49
CA ALA A 297 5.06 -6.69 -3.98
C ALA A 297 5.95 -6.01 -5.04
N THR A 298 5.65 -6.18 -6.32
CA THR A 298 6.31 -5.52 -7.45
C THR A 298 5.29 -4.84 -8.37
N PRO A 299 5.70 -3.85 -9.19
CA PRO A 299 4.80 -3.17 -10.12
C PRO A 299 4.00 -4.12 -11.00
N PHE A 300 2.69 -3.88 -11.11
CA PHE A 300 1.81 -4.61 -12.03
C PHE A 300 2.08 -4.21 -13.49
N ASN A 301 1.81 -5.11 -14.45
CA ASN A 301 1.91 -4.81 -15.87
C ASN A 301 0.98 -3.66 -16.28
N ILE A 302 -0.26 -3.63 -15.74
CA ILE A 302 -1.27 -2.60 -16.02
C ILE A 302 -0.77 -1.16 -15.78
N VAL A 303 0.18 -0.97 -14.85
CA VAL A 303 0.76 0.34 -14.53
C VAL A 303 1.47 0.95 -15.75
N ASN A 304 2.05 0.10 -16.60
CA ASN A 304 2.74 0.52 -17.82
C ASN A 304 1.87 0.33 -19.08
N SER A 305 1.17 -0.81 -19.19
CA SER A 305 0.41 -1.15 -20.39
C SER A 305 -0.91 -0.37 -20.51
N ASN A 306 -1.54 0.00 -19.39
CA ASN A 306 -2.77 0.78 -19.36
C ASN A 306 -2.89 1.64 -18.10
N LYS A 307 -1.97 2.60 -17.95
CA LYS A 307 -1.88 3.50 -16.79
C LYS A 307 -3.20 4.23 -16.49
N SER A 308 -3.97 4.60 -17.52
CA SER A 308 -5.29 5.25 -17.34
C SER A 308 -6.26 4.37 -16.55
N THR A 309 -6.34 3.07 -16.88
CA THR A 309 -7.20 2.12 -16.17
C THR A 309 -6.70 1.87 -14.75
N TRP A 310 -5.38 1.72 -14.56
CA TRP A 310 -4.79 1.61 -13.22
C TRP A 310 -5.13 2.82 -12.34
N ASN A 311 -4.95 4.05 -12.87
CA ASN A 311 -5.24 5.27 -12.13
C ASN A 311 -6.71 5.35 -11.72
N LYS A 312 -7.66 4.97 -12.60
CA LYS A 312 -9.09 4.92 -12.26
C LYS A 312 -9.39 3.94 -11.12
N LEU A 313 -8.74 2.78 -11.11
CA LEU A 313 -8.86 1.81 -10.02
C LEU A 313 -8.35 2.41 -8.70
N VAL A 314 -7.16 3.00 -8.71
CA VAL A 314 -6.57 3.60 -7.50
C VAL A 314 -7.40 4.78 -7.00
N ASP A 315 -7.92 5.62 -7.89
CA ASP A 315 -8.75 6.79 -7.56
C ASP A 315 -10.01 6.41 -6.77
N VAL A 316 -10.59 5.24 -7.06
CA VAL A 316 -11.77 4.71 -6.34
C VAL A 316 -11.42 3.77 -5.18
N GLY A 317 -10.13 3.69 -4.81
CA GLY A 317 -9.64 3.05 -3.59
C GLY A 317 -9.07 1.63 -3.75
N TYR A 318 -8.89 1.13 -4.98
CA TYR A 318 -8.22 -0.16 -5.18
C TYR A 318 -6.73 -0.05 -4.82
N LYS A 319 -6.22 -1.07 -4.14
CA LYS A 319 -4.81 -1.17 -3.74
C LYS A 319 -4.22 -2.54 -4.06
N PRO A 320 -2.89 -2.69 -4.13
CA PRO A 320 -2.28 -4.00 -4.29
C PRO A 320 -2.73 -4.99 -3.19
N TYR A 321 -2.96 -6.25 -3.54
CA TYR A 321 -3.36 -7.29 -2.57
C TYR A 321 -2.33 -7.44 -1.44
N ASP A 322 -1.04 -7.35 -1.78
CA ASP A 322 0.09 -7.25 -0.86
C ASP A 322 0.51 -5.79 -0.63
N ILE A 323 -0.42 -4.97 -0.14
CA ILE A 323 -0.18 -3.53 0.13
C ILE A 323 1.01 -3.27 1.06
N TYR A 324 1.31 -4.18 1.98
CA TYR A 324 2.40 -3.99 2.95
C TYR A 324 3.77 -4.10 2.28
N ASN A 325 3.91 -5.00 1.30
CA ASN A 325 5.15 -5.15 0.53
C ASN A 325 5.17 -4.36 -0.79
N ALA A 326 4.09 -3.68 -1.15
CA ALA A 326 4.02 -2.79 -2.31
C ALA A 326 4.84 -1.51 -2.10
N ASN A 327 6.16 -1.63 -2.24
CA ASN A 327 7.15 -0.55 -2.09
C ASN A 327 7.55 0.04 -3.45
N TRP A 328 6.56 0.38 -4.27
CA TRP A 328 6.69 1.03 -5.57
C TRP A 328 5.58 2.09 -5.71
N GLU A 329 5.70 3.00 -6.67
CA GLU A 329 4.72 4.09 -6.89
C GLU A 329 3.40 3.55 -7.47
N TRP A 330 2.63 2.85 -6.64
CA TRP A 330 1.32 2.30 -7.00
C TRP A 330 0.18 3.27 -6.71
N ARG A 331 0.41 4.21 -5.78
CA ARG A 331 -0.54 5.27 -5.45
C ARG A 331 -0.44 6.40 -6.47
N VAL A 332 -1.57 7.07 -6.64
CA VAL A 332 -1.68 8.22 -7.50
C VAL A 332 -1.65 9.44 -6.59
N SER A 333 -0.53 10.17 -6.58
CA SER A 333 -0.42 11.37 -5.76
C SER A 333 -1.46 12.39 -6.21
N LYS A 334 -2.25 12.90 -5.26
CA LYS A 334 -3.18 14.00 -5.49
C LYS A 334 -2.50 15.31 -5.14
N TYR A 335 -2.61 16.26 -6.06
CA TYR A 335 -1.98 17.57 -6.00
C TYR A 335 -3.01 18.66 -5.80
N PHE A 336 -2.67 19.57 -4.88
CA PHE A 336 -3.33 20.85 -4.63
C PHE A 336 -2.33 21.97 -4.80
N LEU A 337 -2.83 23.15 -5.19
CA LEU A 337 -2.03 24.36 -5.13
C LEU A 337 -2.44 25.20 -3.93
N LYS A 338 -1.48 25.87 -3.32
CA LYS A 338 -1.71 26.90 -2.33
C LYS A 338 -1.08 28.20 -2.80
N GLN A 339 -1.86 29.26 -2.82
CA GLN A 339 -1.37 30.62 -3.03
C GLN A 339 -1.78 31.48 -1.85
N ASN A 340 -0.80 32.12 -1.21
CA ASN A 340 -0.99 32.81 0.06
C ASN A 340 -1.60 31.84 1.11
N ASN A 341 -2.82 32.11 1.56
CA ASN A 341 -3.53 31.29 2.54
C ASN A 341 -4.69 30.48 1.95
N ASN A 342 -4.90 30.56 0.63
CA ASN A 342 -5.99 29.88 -0.06
C ASN A 342 -5.49 28.64 -0.79
N TYR A 343 -6.36 27.63 -0.87
CA TYR A 343 -6.11 26.37 -1.55
C TYR A 343 -6.91 26.29 -2.85
N TYR A 344 -6.35 25.63 -3.85
CA TYR A 344 -6.92 25.60 -5.19
C TYR A 344 -6.90 24.18 -5.77
N SER A 345 -8.04 23.77 -6.33
CA SER A 345 -8.11 22.60 -7.22
C SER A 345 -7.65 22.99 -8.62
N ILE A 346 -6.99 22.04 -9.30
CA ILE A 346 -6.42 22.20 -10.64
C ILE A 346 -7.00 21.20 -11.65
N ASN A 347 -8.09 20.51 -11.31
CA ASN A 347 -8.71 19.50 -12.17
C ASN A 347 -9.47 20.17 -13.33
N ASN A 348 -8.77 20.39 -14.43
CA ASN A 348 -9.30 21.00 -15.66
C ASN A 348 -10.02 22.34 -15.42
N ASN A 349 -9.63 23.04 -14.35
CA ASN A 349 -10.09 24.36 -13.93
C ASN A 349 -9.22 24.84 -12.76
N TYR A 350 -9.18 26.15 -12.49
CA TYR A 350 -8.50 26.73 -11.33
C TYR A 350 -9.55 27.24 -10.33
N ILE A 351 -9.86 26.44 -9.32
CA ILE A 351 -10.98 26.68 -8.40
C ILE A 351 -10.46 27.02 -7.01
N ASP A 352 -10.84 28.19 -6.48
CA ASP A 352 -10.55 28.61 -5.10
C ASP A 352 -11.43 27.82 -4.12
N LEU A 353 -10.79 27.06 -3.24
CA LEU A 353 -11.40 26.28 -2.17
C LEU A 353 -11.40 27.03 -0.83
N GLY A 354 -10.83 28.24 -0.79
CA GLY A 354 -10.74 29.07 0.40
C GLY A 354 -9.58 28.71 1.32
N LYS A 355 -9.66 29.23 2.55
CA LYS A 355 -8.67 29.01 3.61
C LYS A 355 -9.06 27.77 4.41
N ILE A 356 -8.08 26.95 4.76
CA ILE A 356 -8.27 25.74 5.56
C ILE A 356 -7.47 25.89 6.85
N ASN A 357 -8.11 25.60 7.99
CA ASN A 357 -7.54 25.90 9.31
C ASN A 357 -7.11 24.65 10.10
N ASN A 358 -7.34 23.44 9.57
CA ASN A 358 -6.92 22.19 10.21
C ASN A 358 -6.58 21.11 9.17
N ASP A 359 -5.77 20.15 9.58
CA ASP A 359 -5.24 19.11 8.70
C ASP A 359 -6.28 18.08 8.25
N GLU A 360 -7.32 17.82 9.05
CA GLU A 360 -8.39 16.88 8.71
C GLU A 360 -9.22 17.39 7.52
N GLU A 361 -9.63 18.65 7.57
CA GLU A 361 -10.35 19.34 6.50
C GLU A 361 -9.50 19.42 5.22
N LEU A 362 -8.20 19.71 5.36
CA LEU A 362 -7.27 19.71 4.23
C LEU A 362 -7.18 18.32 3.59
N ASN A 363 -7.06 17.27 4.41
CA ASN A 363 -6.99 15.89 3.93
C ASN A 363 -8.25 15.47 3.17
N ASN A 364 -9.43 15.84 3.69
CA ASN A 364 -10.71 15.57 3.04
C ASN A 364 -10.84 16.32 1.70
N LEU A 365 -10.42 17.59 1.65
CA LEU A 365 -10.46 18.37 0.41
C LEU A 365 -9.50 17.81 -0.64
N ILE A 366 -8.28 17.38 -0.27
CA ILE A 366 -7.36 16.75 -1.22
C ILE A 366 -7.96 15.46 -1.79
N ASP A 367 -8.68 14.67 -0.99
CA ASP A 367 -9.35 13.46 -1.49
C ASP A 367 -10.50 13.79 -2.45
N GLU A 368 -11.26 14.85 -2.13
CA GLU A 368 -12.45 15.27 -2.86
C GLU A 368 -12.08 15.95 -4.19
N TYR A 369 -11.19 16.94 -4.18
CA TYR A 369 -10.90 17.81 -5.33
C TYR A 369 -9.47 17.69 -5.88
N GLY A 370 -8.64 16.82 -5.31
CA GLY A 370 -7.24 16.66 -5.72
C GLY A 370 -7.13 16.15 -7.15
N TYR A 371 -6.09 16.59 -7.86
CA TYR A 371 -5.83 16.15 -9.21
C TYR A 371 -4.46 15.48 -9.32
N ASN A 372 -4.31 14.51 -10.20
CA ASN A 372 -3.17 13.61 -10.20
C ASN A 372 -2.09 13.89 -11.26
N ASP A 373 -2.23 14.99 -12.01
CA ASP A 373 -1.30 15.33 -13.07
C ASP A 373 -1.00 16.83 -13.09
N LEU A 374 0.17 17.21 -12.60
CA LEU A 374 0.66 18.60 -12.60
C LEU A 374 0.93 19.14 -14.01
N SER A 375 1.03 18.30 -15.05
CA SER A 375 1.23 18.79 -16.41
C SER A 375 0.06 19.65 -16.91
N ILE A 376 -1.13 19.50 -16.29
CA ILE A 376 -2.32 20.31 -16.58
C ILE A 376 -2.08 21.81 -16.37
N LEU A 377 -1.12 22.20 -15.53
CA LEU A 377 -0.82 23.60 -15.24
C LEU A 377 -0.37 24.38 -16.49
N THR A 378 0.31 23.70 -17.41
CA THR A 378 0.89 24.32 -18.62
C THR A 378 0.15 23.91 -19.90
N LYS A 379 -0.75 22.93 -19.81
CA LYS A 379 -1.60 22.46 -20.91
C LYS A 379 -2.60 23.54 -21.33
N GLU A 380 -2.77 23.71 -22.63
CA GLU A 380 -3.83 24.55 -23.19
C GLU A 380 -5.15 23.79 -23.14
N LEU A 381 -6.17 24.41 -22.54
CA LEU A 381 -7.48 23.85 -22.27
C LEU A 381 -8.56 24.73 -22.90
N ASN A 382 -9.66 24.12 -23.33
CA ASN A 382 -10.82 24.81 -23.91
C ASN A 382 -12.15 24.40 -23.26
N THR A 383 -12.10 23.58 -22.20
CA THR A 383 -13.23 23.29 -21.33
C THR A 383 -12.85 23.57 -19.88
N LYS A 384 -13.84 23.90 -19.06
CA LYS A 384 -13.72 24.01 -17.62
C LYS A 384 -14.58 22.96 -16.95
N LYS A 385 -14.01 22.30 -15.94
CA LYS A 385 -14.69 21.31 -15.12
C LYS A 385 -14.96 21.88 -13.73
N VAL A 386 -16.18 21.72 -13.24
CA VAL A 386 -16.61 22.19 -11.93
C VAL A 386 -17.14 21.00 -11.13
N PRO A 387 -16.50 20.61 -10.01
CA PRO A 387 -16.96 19.49 -9.22
C PRO A 387 -18.28 19.80 -8.53
N THR A 388 -19.05 18.74 -8.31
CA THR A 388 -20.30 18.78 -7.54
C THR A 388 -20.17 17.98 -6.26
N LYS A 389 -20.94 18.38 -5.24
CA LYS A 389 -21.02 17.72 -3.95
C LYS A 389 -22.47 17.36 -3.66
N LEU A 390 -22.69 16.15 -3.14
CA LEU A 390 -24.01 15.73 -2.68
C LEU A 390 -24.29 16.35 -1.31
N GLU A 391 -25.34 17.17 -1.22
CA GLU A 391 -25.82 17.82 0.00
C GLU A 391 -27.32 17.54 0.13
N ASN A 392 -27.76 16.88 1.20
CA ASN A 392 -29.19 16.64 1.49
C ASN A 392 -30.01 16.13 0.29
N ASP A 393 -29.54 15.06 -0.36
CA ASP A 393 -30.16 14.41 -1.54
C ASP A 393 -30.18 15.22 -2.85
N TYR A 394 -29.46 16.34 -2.95
CA TYR A 394 -29.23 17.05 -4.22
C TYR A 394 -27.74 17.37 -4.43
N TYR A 395 -27.33 17.51 -5.69
CA TYR A 395 -25.95 17.89 -6.02
C TYR A 395 -25.83 19.42 -6.13
N LYS A 396 -24.77 19.97 -5.55
CA LYS A 396 -24.43 21.39 -5.61
C LYS A 396 -23.02 21.56 -6.16
N SER A 397 -22.83 22.48 -7.11
CA SER A 397 -21.52 22.83 -7.67
C SER A 397 -20.95 24.09 -7.02
N PHE A 398 -19.67 24.37 -7.31
CA PHE A 398 -19.15 25.74 -7.19
C PHE A 398 -19.84 26.67 -8.20
N ASP A 399 -19.70 27.98 -7.97
CA ASP A 399 -20.26 29.01 -8.84
C ASP A 399 -19.72 28.88 -10.28
N ILE A 400 -20.62 29.04 -11.25
CA ILE A 400 -20.30 29.00 -12.67
C ILE A 400 -20.52 30.40 -13.25
N ASN A 401 -19.45 31.01 -13.77
CA ASN A 401 -19.54 32.31 -14.41
C ASN A 401 -20.08 32.16 -15.84
N LEU A 402 -21.33 32.58 -16.07
CA LEU A 402 -21.98 32.53 -17.39
C LEU A 402 -21.17 33.25 -18.49
N ASN A 403 -20.37 34.27 -18.12
CA ASN A 403 -19.54 35.00 -19.09
C ASN A 403 -18.38 34.17 -19.65
N ASP A 404 -17.95 33.12 -18.93
CA ASP A 404 -16.87 32.22 -19.35
C ASP A 404 -17.36 31.19 -20.37
N ILE A 405 -18.66 30.89 -20.38
CA ILE A 405 -19.26 29.87 -21.25
C ILE A 405 -19.28 30.39 -22.69
N LYS A 406 -18.67 29.62 -23.60
CA LYS A 406 -18.63 29.91 -25.04
C LYS A 406 -19.31 28.84 -25.88
N ASP A 407 -19.61 27.69 -25.30
CA ASP A 407 -20.23 26.56 -25.98
C ASP A 407 -21.14 25.79 -25.00
N SER A 408 -21.48 24.54 -25.31
CA SER A 408 -22.32 23.67 -24.49
C SER A 408 -21.88 23.58 -23.03
N ILE A 409 -22.88 23.43 -22.16
CA ILE A 409 -22.75 23.10 -20.74
C ILE A 409 -23.46 21.77 -20.50
N SER A 410 -22.80 20.84 -19.83
CA SER A 410 -23.30 19.48 -19.61
C SER A 410 -22.90 18.96 -18.23
N LEU A 411 -23.69 18.00 -17.75
CA LEU A 411 -23.32 17.16 -16.62
C LEU A 411 -22.48 16.00 -17.15
N ILE A 412 -21.30 15.79 -16.59
CA ILE A 412 -20.45 14.64 -16.86
C ILE A 412 -20.22 13.85 -15.58
N GLU A 413 -19.96 12.55 -15.72
CA GLU A 413 -19.67 11.66 -14.62
C GLU A 413 -18.37 10.91 -14.89
N GLU A 414 -17.44 10.99 -13.94
CA GLU A 414 -16.13 10.35 -14.02
C GLU A 414 -15.76 9.80 -12.64
N ASN A 415 -15.39 8.51 -12.58
CA ASN A 415 -14.99 7.82 -11.34
C ASN A 415 -16.01 8.01 -10.21
N ASP A 416 -17.30 7.80 -10.51
CA ASP A 416 -18.45 7.97 -9.60
C ASP A 416 -18.60 9.40 -9.03
N LYS A 417 -17.92 10.38 -9.63
CA LYS A 417 -18.04 11.80 -9.29
C LYS A 417 -18.70 12.55 -10.44
N LYS A 418 -19.61 13.45 -10.08
CA LYS A 418 -20.33 14.30 -11.02
C LYS A 418 -19.67 15.68 -11.13
N TYR A 419 -19.60 16.18 -12.34
CA TYR A 419 -19.05 17.50 -12.64
C TYR A 419 -19.96 18.23 -13.63
N ILE A 420 -19.99 19.54 -13.52
CA ILE A 420 -20.48 20.38 -14.60
C ILE A 420 -19.29 20.72 -15.49
N GLU A 421 -19.36 20.35 -16.77
CA GLU A 421 -18.37 20.74 -17.77
C GLU A 421 -18.99 21.75 -18.73
N TYR A 422 -18.22 22.76 -19.11
CA TYR A 422 -18.63 23.71 -20.13
C TYR A 422 -17.46 24.11 -21.03
N GLY A 423 -17.77 24.35 -22.30
CA GLY A 423 -16.80 24.89 -23.26
C GLY A 423 -16.54 26.38 -23.00
N CYS A 424 -15.27 26.77 -23.08
CA CYS A 424 -14.80 28.15 -22.89
C CYS A 424 -13.74 28.54 -23.92
N GLY A 425 -13.24 29.77 -23.86
CA GLY A 425 -12.07 30.17 -24.65
C GLY A 425 -10.81 29.42 -24.20
N ASN A 426 -9.80 29.33 -25.07
CA ASN A 426 -8.53 28.70 -24.73
C ASN A 426 -7.87 29.40 -23.53
N TYR A 427 -7.41 28.62 -22.56
CA TYR A 427 -6.72 29.12 -21.38
C TYR A 427 -5.69 28.12 -20.86
N LYS A 428 -4.85 28.57 -19.94
CA LYS A 428 -3.95 27.73 -19.14
C LYS A 428 -4.15 28.03 -17.67
N ILE A 429 -4.12 27.01 -16.83
CA ILE A 429 -4.19 27.21 -15.37
C ILE A 429 -3.03 28.09 -14.88
N SER A 430 -1.84 27.96 -15.47
CA SER A 430 -0.70 28.83 -15.15
C SER A 430 -0.95 30.32 -15.39
N ASP A 431 -1.86 30.70 -16.28
CA ASP A 431 -2.21 32.11 -16.48
C ASP A 431 -3.11 32.63 -15.37
N GLU A 432 -3.96 31.78 -14.77
CA GLU A 432 -4.72 32.10 -13.56
C GLU A 432 -3.79 32.24 -12.35
N ILE A 433 -2.83 31.32 -12.17
CA ILE A 433 -1.83 31.36 -11.09
C ILE A 433 -1.04 32.68 -11.13
N LYS A 434 -0.65 33.15 -12.32
CA LYS A 434 0.11 34.40 -12.50
C LYS A 434 -0.66 35.65 -12.04
N LYS A 435 -1.99 35.61 -11.99
CA LYS A 435 -2.80 36.76 -11.53
C LYS A 435 -2.64 37.03 -10.04
N PHE A 436 -2.18 36.04 -9.27
CA PHE A 436 -2.06 36.12 -7.82
C PHE A 436 -0.63 35.85 -7.36
N ASN A 437 -0.23 36.48 -6.24
CA ASN A 437 1.05 36.23 -5.56
C ASN A 437 2.29 36.24 -6.49
N ASN A 438 2.31 37.12 -7.50
CA ASN A 438 3.36 37.19 -8.53
C ASN A 438 3.65 35.83 -9.21
N GLY A 439 2.62 34.98 -9.37
CA GLY A 439 2.75 33.66 -9.97
C GLY A 439 3.42 32.61 -9.09
N LYS A 440 3.70 32.90 -7.82
CA LYS A 440 4.26 31.93 -6.86
C LYS A 440 3.15 31.12 -6.20
N PHE A 441 3.40 29.83 -6.04
CA PHE A 441 2.49 28.87 -5.41
C PHE A 441 3.27 27.76 -4.73
N GLU A 442 2.63 27.09 -3.78
CA GLU A 442 3.08 25.85 -3.15
C GLU A 442 2.29 24.68 -3.76
N VAL A 443 2.95 23.55 -4.00
CA VAL A 443 2.28 22.30 -4.36
C VAL A 443 2.16 21.46 -3.11
N LEU A 444 0.93 21.11 -2.73
CA LEU A 444 0.67 20.09 -1.72
C LEU A 444 0.45 18.77 -2.43
N MET A 445 1.06 17.72 -1.90
CA MET A 445 1.01 16.36 -2.44
C MET A 445 0.50 15.41 -1.34
N LYS A 446 -0.45 14.54 -1.69
CA LYS A 446 -0.92 13.45 -0.84
C LYS A 446 -0.81 12.14 -1.59
N GLU A 447 -0.22 11.13 -0.97
CA GLU A 447 0.00 9.80 -1.56
C GLU A 447 -1.03 8.74 -1.14
#